data_AF-A0A939XS91-F1
#
_entry.id   AF-A0A939XS91-F1
#
_cell.length_a   1.000
_cell.length_b   1.000
_cell.length_c   1.000
_cell.angle_alpha   90.00
_cell.angle_beta   90.00
_cell.angle_gamma   90.00
#
_symmetry.space_group_name_H-M   'P 1'
#
loop_
_entity.id
_entity.type
_entity.pdbx_description
1 polymer ?
#
loop_
_entity_poly.entity_id
_entity_poly.type
_entity_poly.pdbx_seq_one_letter_code
_entity_poly.pdbx_strand_id
1 'polypeptide(L)'
;MEPNIFKFPYTESVQDAFIAWMCECFNSNNEHKKKISEMFIKELLGVDIDFKRVKVEQQVKNIDILLTLDTDSEKEVNVIIEDKTDSCLHDDQLQKYVDKLDKRNQIYVVYYKTGHVNETANTVFFDKDGYHYEPSIKSEASQVLGTLNVHKSKICKIKDIHDFFSQKNVLNLIRICHSEILEDYVESIKSQYNSYYSDKVNRWDSKNIIWGRIFEDHIKQAGKDFPGLLFANLAFYQGQYWEIYVTRRIPENQNSESNRSNNLFTEPILNIRSDLFALKTPIIHFFHLPKEEKEGKYKNLRFNSKSQSYPLKCFKKSNLNISSFQENNINIEDILLLFHAVCEEFNRLVIMGEEEPFEL
;
A
#
# COMPACT_ATOMS: atom_id res chain seq x y z
N MET A 1 -8.33 31.32 -7.51
CA MET A 1 -7.56 30.14 -7.93
C MET A 1 -8.29 29.55 -9.11
N GLU A 2 -7.58 29.30 -10.20
CA GLU A 2 -8.11 28.52 -11.32
C GLU A 2 -8.45 27.10 -10.85
N PRO A 3 -9.45 26.44 -11.46
CA PRO A 3 -9.80 25.07 -11.14
C PRO A 3 -8.71 24.11 -11.65
N ASN A 4 -8.15 23.29 -10.75
CA ASN A 4 -7.14 22.29 -11.09
C ASN A 4 -7.83 20.97 -11.48
N ILE A 5 -7.53 20.45 -12.67
CA ILE A 5 -8.20 19.25 -13.22
C ILE A 5 -7.99 17.98 -12.38
N PHE A 6 -6.87 17.90 -11.67
CA PHE A 6 -6.54 16.78 -10.78
C PHE A 6 -7.20 16.88 -9.39
N LYS A 7 -7.97 17.95 -9.12
CA LYS A 7 -8.82 18.05 -7.91
C LYS A 7 -10.20 17.37 -8.09
N PHE A 8 -10.59 17.04 -9.32
CA PHE A 8 -11.73 16.16 -9.61
C PHE A 8 -11.32 14.70 -9.36
N PRO A 9 -12.25 13.70 -9.39
CA PRO A 9 -11.92 12.31 -9.09
C PRO A 9 -10.68 11.87 -9.88
N TYR A 10 -9.58 11.78 -9.16
CA TYR A 10 -8.27 11.51 -9.70
C TYR A 10 -8.20 10.01 -9.91
N THR A 11 -8.68 9.58 -11.09
CA THR A 11 -8.69 8.17 -11.48
C THR A 11 -7.32 7.76 -12.01
N GLU A 12 -7.02 6.47 -11.92
CA GLU A 12 -5.84 5.87 -12.58
C GLU A 12 -5.79 6.30 -14.06
N SER A 13 -6.92 6.33 -14.77
CA SER A 13 -6.94 6.78 -16.18
C SER A 13 -6.54 8.25 -16.41
N VAL A 14 -6.80 9.16 -15.47
CA VAL A 14 -6.34 10.56 -15.59
C VAL A 14 -4.83 10.64 -15.33
N GLN A 15 -4.32 9.85 -14.38
CA GLN A 15 -2.89 9.72 -14.12
C GLN A 15 -2.17 9.10 -15.33
N ASP A 16 -2.70 8.03 -15.92
CA ASP A 16 -2.22 7.41 -17.16
C ASP A 16 -2.06 8.43 -18.29
N ALA A 17 -3.14 9.17 -18.57
CA ALA A 17 -3.16 10.14 -19.64
C ALA A 17 -2.13 11.25 -19.42
N PHE A 18 -1.95 11.69 -18.17
CA PHE A 18 -0.93 12.68 -17.84
C PHE A 18 0.49 12.13 -18.01
N ILE A 19 0.78 10.93 -17.50
CA ILE A 19 2.12 10.30 -17.63
C ILE A 19 2.44 10.09 -19.12
N ALA A 20 1.49 9.62 -19.90
CA ALA A 20 1.65 9.45 -21.35
C ALA A 20 1.91 10.80 -22.04
N TRP A 21 1.12 11.83 -21.72
CA TRP A 21 1.33 13.20 -22.23
C TRP A 21 2.71 13.76 -21.84
N MET A 22 3.15 13.51 -20.61
CA MET A 22 4.44 13.95 -20.09
C MET A 22 5.59 13.28 -20.82
N CYS A 23 5.46 11.99 -21.19
CA CYS A 23 6.45 11.29 -22.01
C CYS A 23 6.42 11.73 -23.48
N GLU A 24 5.24 12.00 -24.04
CA GLU A 24 5.08 12.45 -25.44
C GLU A 24 5.64 13.86 -25.63
N CYS A 25 5.69 14.68 -24.58
CA CYS A 25 6.33 15.99 -24.59
C CYS A 25 7.80 15.96 -25.01
N PHE A 26 8.48 14.82 -24.99
CA PHE A 26 9.82 14.67 -25.56
C PHE A 26 9.87 14.99 -27.07
N ASN A 27 8.79 14.71 -27.79
CA ASN A 27 8.66 14.99 -29.23
C ASN A 27 8.19 16.43 -29.51
N SER A 28 7.96 17.24 -28.47
CA SER A 28 7.49 18.62 -28.60
C SER A 28 8.58 19.54 -29.17
N ASN A 29 8.16 20.54 -29.95
CA ASN A 29 9.03 21.65 -30.38
C ASN A 29 9.37 22.63 -29.25
N ASN A 30 8.66 22.57 -28.11
CA ASN A 30 8.99 23.36 -26.93
C ASN A 30 10.15 22.68 -26.17
N GLU A 31 11.33 23.31 -26.21
CA GLU A 31 12.56 22.78 -25.61
C GLU A 31 12.45 22.53 -24.09
N HIS A 32 11.68 23.34 -23.37
CA HIS A 32 11.47 23.13 -21.93
C HIS A 32 10.63 21.88 -21.67
N LYS A 33 9.52 21.70 -22.39
CA LYS A 33 8.69 20.49 -22.27
C LYS A 33 9.49 19.24 -22.63
N LYS A 34 10.27 19.32 -23.71
CA LYS A 34 11.16 18.23 -24.14
C LYS A 34 12.17 17.88 -23.04
N LYS A 35 12.82 18.88 -22.45
CA LYS A 35 13.82 18.66 -21.39
C LYS A 35 13.23 18.09 -20.11
N ILE A 36 12.06 18.58 -19.66
CA ILE A 36 11.41 18.01 -18.48
C ILE A 36 10.97 16.56 -18.77
N SER A 37 10.46 16.28 -19.96
CA SER A 37 10.09 14.93 -20.42
C SER A 37 11.29 13.98 -20.42
N GLU A 38 12.42 14.41 -20.97
CA GLU A 38 13.67 13.63 -20.96
C GLU A 38 14.10 13.30 -19.53
N MET A 39 14.12 14.30 -18.65
CA MET A 39 14.48 14.11 -17.24
C MET A 39 13.50 13.18 -16.52
N PHE A 40 12.21 13.29 -16.81
CA PHE A 40 11.17 12.44 -16.22
C PHE A 40 11.34 10.98 -16.66
N ILE A 41 11.55 10.72 -17.96
CA ILE A 41 11.79 9.36 -18.47
C ILE A 41 13.06 8.76 -17.83
N LYS A 42 14.16 9.53 -17.77
CA LYS A 42 15.40 9.08 -17.11
C LYS A 42 15.18 8.78 -15.62
N GLU A 43 14.37 9.59 -14.94
CA GLU A 43 13.96 9.33 -13.55
C GLU A 43 13.15 8.03 -13.45
N LEU A 44 12.16 7.80 -14.30
CA LEU A 44 11.36 6.56 -14.29
C LEU A 44 12.23 5.31 -14.51
N LEU A 45 13.24 5.40 -15.37
CA LEU A 45 14.15 4.29 -15.67
C LEU A 45 15.20 4.04 -14.57
N GLY A 46 15.52 5.07 -13.78
CA GLY A 46 16.61 5.02 -12.80
C GLY A 46 18.00 4.86 -13.43
N VAL A 47 18.12 5.10 -14.74
CA VAL A 47 19.38 5.03 -15.50
C VAL A 47 19.45 6.18 -16.49
N ASP A 48 20.67 6.64 -16.76
CA ASP A 48 20.93 7.65 -17.77
C ASP A 48 21.10 6.96 -19.13
N ILE A 49 20.08 7.08 -19.99
CA ILE A 49 20.08 6.57 -21.35
C ILE A 49 19.67 7.68 -22.31
N ASP A 50 20.43 7.83 -23.38
CA ASP A 50 20.12 8.78 -24.43
C ASP A 50 19.20 8.16 -25.48
N PHE A 51 18.18 8.92 -25.87
CA PHE A 51 17.20 8.52 -26.88
C PHE A 51 16.87 9.71 -27.78
N LYS A 52 16.65 9.44 -29.06
CA LYS A 52 16.38 10.42 -30.11
C LYS A 52 14.90 10.70 -30.30
N ARG A 53 14.07 9.71 -29.99
CA ARG A 53 12.61 9.77 -30.14
C ARG A 53 11.96 8.87 -29.10
N VAL A 54 10.77 9.28 -28.66
CA VAL A 54 9.90 8.48 -27.80
C VAL A 54 8.63 8.18 -28.58
N LYS A 55 8.22 6.93 -28.69
CA LYS A 55 6.86 6.58 -29.12
C LYS A 55 6.06 6.24 -27.87
N VAL A 56 4.93 6.92 -27.64
CA VAL A 56 4.04 6.66 -26.51
C VAL A 56 2.77 5.98 -27.00
N GLU A 57 2.42 4.85 -26.38
CA GLU A 57 1.19 4.12 -26.64
C GLU A 57 0.48 3.84 -25.31
N GLN A 58 -0.84 4.02 -25.26
CA GLN A 58 -1.67 3.73 -24.09
C GLN A 58 -2.52 2.49 -24.34
N GLN A 59 -2.71 1.65 -23.32
CA GLN A 59 -3.61 0.49 -23.31
C GLN A 59 -3.33 -0.54 -24.42
N VAL A 60 -2.17 -0.48 -25.08
CA VAL A 60 -1.74 -1.45 -26.09
C VAL A 60 -1.33 -2.73 -25.39
N LYS A 61 -1.84 -3.88 -25.85
CA LYS A 61 -1.59 -5.20 -25.23
C LYS A 61 -2.03 -5.26 -23.74
N ASN A 62 -2.96 -4.39 -23.35
CA ASN A 62 -3.43 -4.16 -21.98
C ASN A 62 -2.36 -3.57 -21.05
N ILE A 63 -1.31 -2.95 -21.59
CA ILE A 63 -0.30 -2.22 -20.80
C ILE A 63 -0.80 -0.78 -20.65
N ASP A 64 -0.80 -0.24 -19.44
CA ASP A 64 -1.28 1.13 -19.19
C ASP A 64 -0.58 2.14 -20.10
N ILE A 65 0.76 2.17 -20.05
CA ILE A 65 1.58 2.98 -20.95
C ILE A 65 2.80 2.18 -21.41
N LEU A 66 3.01 2.14 -22.73
CA LEU A 66 4.20 1.56 -23.36
C LEU A 66 5.00 2.67 -24.06
N LEU A 67 6.26 2.85 -23.66
CA LEU A 67 7.21 3.67 -24.40
C LEU A 67 8.09 2.79 -25.27
N THR A 68 8.34 3.22 -26.51
CA THR A 68 9.44 2.71 -27.34
C THR A 68 10.45 3.84 -27.53
N LEU A 69 11.65 3.68 -26.97
CA LEU A 69 12.73 4.65 -27.08
C LEU A 69 13.65 4.24 -28.24
N ASP A 70 13.80 5.15 -29.19
CA ASP A 70 14.79 5.05 -30.25
C ASP A 70 16.13 5.51 -29.70
N THR A 71 17.09 4.59 -29.59
CA THR A 71 18.40 4.85 -28.99
C THR A 71 19.48 4.86 -30.07
N ASP A 72 20.67 5.35 -29.74
CA ASP A 72 21.81 5.28 -30.67
C ASP A 72 22.29 3.85 -30.94
N SER A 73 21.83 2.88 -30.15
CA SER A 73 22.06 1.46 -30.42
C SER A 73 21.08 0.94 -31.47
N GLU A 74 21.46 -0.09 -32.22
CA GLU A 74 20.54 -0.78 -33.16
C GLU A 74 19.31 -1.43 -32.48
N LYS A 75 19.22 -1.36 -31.15
CA LYS A 75 18.12 -1.95 -30.37
C LYS A 75 17.24 -0.88 -29.75
N GLU A 76 15.95 -1.01 -30.01
CA GLU A 76 14.93 -0.23 -29.32
C GLU A 76 14.87 -0.65 -27.84
N VAL A 77 14.49 0.32 -27.00
CA VAL A 77 14.22 0.09 -25.58
C VAL A 77 12.72 0.22 -25.34
N ASN A 78 12.11 -0.83 -24.82
CA ASN A 78 10.70 -0.82 -24.44
C ASN A 78 10.59 -0.50 -22.94
N VAL A 79 9.71 0.43 -22.58
CA VAL A 79 9.43 0.78 -21.18
C VAL A 79 7.96 0.54 -20.91
N ILE A 80 7.67 -0.43 -20.05
CA ILE A 80 6.35 -0.68 -19.51
C ILE A 80 6.19 0.24 -18.30
N ILE A 81 5.17 1.09 -18.29
CA ILE A 81 4.76 1.82 -17.08
C ILE A 81 3.39 1.29 -16.71
N GLU A 82 3.31 0.63 -15.56
CA GLU A 82 2.05 0.20 -14.94
C GLU A 82 1.69 1.22 -13.86
N ASP A 83 0.51 1.80 -13.97
CA ASP A 83 0.03 2.84 -13.09
C ASP A 83 -0.90 2.27 -12.02
N LYS A 84 -0.71 2.71 -10.78
CA LYS A 84 -1.64 2.42 -9.69
C LYS A 84 -1.80 3.66 -8.82
N THR A 85 -3.03 3.99 -8.47
CA THR A 85 -3.29 4.95 -7.38
C THR A 85 -3.36 4.16 -6.09
N ASP A 86 -4.49 3.49 -5.83
CA ASP A 86 -4.75 2.76 -4.60
C ASP A 86 -4.77 1.24 -4.77
N SER A 87 -4.88 0.76 -6.01
CA SER A 87 -4.99 -0.67 -6.30
C SER A 87 -3.63 -1.39 -6.24
N CYS A 88 -3.67 -2.71 -6.11
CA CYS A 88 -2.49 -3.58 -6.11
C CYS A 88 -2.41 -4.35 -7.44
N LEU A 89 -1.23 -4.92 -7.73
CA LEU A 89 -1.12 -5.90 -8.81
C LEU A 89 -1.97 -7.14 -8.51
N HIS A 90 -2.51 -7.73 -9.59
CA HIS A 90 -3.21 -9.01 -9.55
C HIS A 90 -2.79 -9.89 -10.74
N ASP A 91 -2.99 -11.20 -10.64
CA ASP A 91 -2.89 -12.14 -11.76
C ASP A 91 -1.57 -12.10 -12.57
N ASP A 92 -0.41 -11.99 -11.93
CA ASP A 92 0.91 -11.95 -12.60
C ASP A 92 0.99 -10.91 -13.75
N GLN A 93 0.28 -9.80 -13.61
CA GLN A 93 0.04 -8.81 -14.64
C GLN A 93 1.31 -8.30 -15.34
N LEU A 94 2.34 -7.93 -14.57
CA LEU A 94 3.60 -7.42 -15.13
C LEU A 94 4.34 -8.48 -15.98
N GLN A 95 4.36 -9.73 -15.52
CA GLN A 95 4.98 -10.82 -16.27
C GLN A 95 4.25 -11.07 -17.60
N LYS A 96 2.91 -11.05 -17.57
CA LYS A 96 2.08 -11.15 -18.78
C LYS A 96 2.38 -10.05 -19.79
N TYR A 97 2.73 -8.85 -19.37
CA TYR A 97 3.09 -7.76 -20.29
C TYR A 97 4.43 -7.98 -20.95
N VAL A 98 5.44 -8.32 -20.15
CA VAL A 98 6.78 -8.66 -20.63
C VAL A 98 6.71 -9.76 -21.69
N ASP A 99 5.91 -10.80 -21.46
CA ASP A 99 5.77 -11.91 -22.39
C ASP A 99 5.09 -11.55 -23.72
N LYS A 100 4.38 -10.41 -23.79
CA LYS A 100 3.79 -9.90 -25.04
C LYS A 100 4.74 -9.01 -25.85
N LEU A 101 5.91 -8.66 -25.32
CA LEU A 101 6.90 -7.81 -26.00
C LEU A 101 8.01 -8.63 -26.67
N ASP A 102 8.70 -8.01 -27.63
CA ASP A 102 9.85 -8.64 -28.28
C ASP A 102 11.04 -8.68 -27.31
N LYS A 103 11.42 -9.90 -26.90
CA LYS A 103 12.50 -10.15 -25.94
C LYS A 103 13.90 -9.82 -26.48
N ARG A 104 14.03 -9.47 -27.78
CA ARG A 104 15.29 -8.96 -28.36
C ARG A 104 15.57 -7.51 -27.96
N ASN A 105 14.53 -6.74 -27.68
CA ASN A 105 14.62 -5.37 -27.19
C ASN A 105 14.97 -5.39 -25.69
N GLN A 106 15.66 -4.36 -25.24
CA GLN A 106 15.82 -4.15 -23.80
C GLN A 106 14.45 -3.74 -23.23
N ILE A 107 13.98 -4.43 -22.21
CA ILE A 107 12.71 -4.11 -21.54
C ILE A 107 13.03 -3.50 -20.17
N TYR A 108 12.36 -2.39 -19.87
CA TYR A 108 12.28 -1.80 -18.56
C TYR A 108 10.85 -1.86 -18.04
N VAL A 109 10.69 -2.11 -16.73
CA VAL A 109 9.39 -2.09 -16.07
C VAL A 109 9.40 -1.04 -14.97
N VAL A 110 8.42 -0.14 -15.03
CA VAL A 110 8.21 0.94 -14.08
C VAL A 110 6.88 0.70 -13.42
N TYR A 111 6.90 0.54 -12.10
CA TYR A 111 5.69 0.50 -11.30
C TYR A 111 5.48 1.88 -10.68
N TYR A 112 4.58 2.66 -11.26
CA TYR A 112 4.31 4.04 -10.86
C TYR A 112 3.14 4.06 -9.89
N LYS A 113 3.40 4.35 -8.60
CA LYS A 113 2.37 4.30 -7.56
C LYS A 113 2.31 5.57 -6.72
N THR A 114 1.16 6.23 -6.77
CA THR A 114 0.85 7.42 -5.96
C THR A 114 0.24 7.09 -4.60
N GLY A 115 -0.39 5.93 -4.46
CA GLY A 115 -0.80 5.38 -3.15
C GLY A 115 0.29 4.55 -2.47
N HIS A 116 -0.13 3.81 -1.45
CA HIS A 116 0.79 3.02 -0.63
C HIS A 116 1.21 1.72 -1.34
N VAL A 117 2.51 1.43 -1.38
CA VAL A 117 3.05 0.13 -1.83
C VAL A 117 3.19 -0.78 -0.62
N ASN A 118 2.40 -1.85 -0.57
CA ASN A 118 2.42 -2.79 0.55
C ASN A 118 3.70 -3.61 0.57
N GLU A 119 4.45 -3.55 1.67
CA GLU A 119 5.68 -4.31 1.89
C GLU A 119 5.42 -5.59 2.68
N THR A 120 4.34 -5.61 3.45
CA THR A 120 3.82 -6.77 4.20
C THR A 120 2.86 -7.58 3.33
N ALA A 121 2.99 -8.90 3.39
CA ALA A 121 2.15 -9.82 2.63
C ALA A 121 0.80 -10.06 3.31
N ASN A 122 -0.27 -10.12 2.52
CA ASN A 122 -1.59 -10.48 3.02
C ASN A 122 -1.77 -12.00 3.11
N THR A 123 -1.17 -12.61 4.13
CA THR A 123 -1.14 -14.06 4.29
C THR A 123 -2.38 -14.64 4.97
N VAL A 124 -3.27 -13.81 5.54
CA VAL A 124 -4.52 -14.25 6.19
C VAL A 124 -5.71 -13.57 5.53
N PHE A 125 -6.64 -14.37 5.02
CA PHE A 125 -7.84 -13.90 4.35
C PHE A 125 -9.09 -14.65 4.81
N PHE A 126 -10.26 -14.06 4.61
CA PHE A 126 -11.55 -14.62 5.00
C PHE A 126 -12.43 -14.86 3.78
N ASP A 127 -13.04 -16.03 3.69
CA ASP A 127 -14.06 -16.35 2.69
C ASP A 127 -15.30 -17.00 3.33
N LYS A 128 -16.17 -17.59 2.50
CA LYS A 128 -17.41 -18.25 2.95
C LYS A 128 -17.18 -19.42 3.92
N ASP A 129 -16.01 -20.05 3.86
CA ASP A 129 -15.67 -21.26 4.60
C ASP A 129 -14.94 -20.92 5.91
N GLY A 130 -14.25 -19.77 5.97
CA GLY A 130 -13.66 -19.24 7.19
C GLY A 130 -12.41 -18.39 6.94
N TYR A 131 -11.54 -18.31 7.96
CA TYR A 131 -10.22 -17.73 7.81
C TYR A 131 -9.25 -18.75 7.24
N HIS A 132 -8.40 -18.31 6.34
CA HIS A 132 -7.36 -19.12 5.71
C HIS A 132 -6.00 -18.46 5.90
N TYR A 133 -4.96 -19.28 5.95
CA TYR A 133 -3.57 -18.83 6.01
C TYR A 133 -2.79 -19.41 4.82
N GLU A 134 -2.18 -18.51 4.04
CA GLU A 134 -1.35 -18.86 2.88
C GLU A 134 0.00 -18.14 2.98
N PRO A 135 1.03 -18.80 3.56
CA PRO A 135 2.35 -18.20 3.74
C PRO A 135 3.09 -17.94 2.42
N SER A 136 2.66 -18.56 1.30
CA SER A 136 3.30 -18.35 0.00
C SER A 136 2.91 -17.02 -0.67
N ILE A 137 1.88 -16.32 -0.17
CA ILE A 137 1.50 -15.00 -0.68
C ILE A 137 2.67 -14.03 -0.49
N LYS A 138 3.06 -13.38 -1.59
CA LYS A 138 4.07 -12.32 -1.59
C LYS A 138 3.41 -10.97 -1.37
N SER A 139 4.11 -10.06 -0.70
CA SER A 139 3.70 -8.65 -0.63
C SER A 139 3.71 -8.02 -2.02
N GLU A 140 2.95 -6.95 -2.20
CA GLU A 140 2.90 -6.19 -3.45
C GLU A 140 4.32 -5.79 -3.90
N ALA A 141 5.11 -5.19 -2.99
CA ALA A 141 6.51 -4.85 -3.26
C ALA A 141 7.32 -6.06 -3.73
N SER A 142 7.14 -7.22 -3.09
CA SER A 142 7.86 -8.45 -3.46
C SER A 142 7.39 -9.04 -4.79
N GLN A 143 6.11 -8.90 -5.14
CA GLN A 143 5.57 -9.33 -6.43
C GLN A 143 6.14 -8.47 -7.57
N VAL A 144 6.13 -7.15 -7.37
CA VAL A 144 6.75 -6.20 -8.30
C VAL A 144 8.23 -6.56 -8.44
N LEU A 145 8.98 -6.56 -7.33
CA LEU A 145 10.43 -6.82 -7.31
C LEU A 145 10.80 -8.19 -7.89
N GLY A 146 9.97 -9.21 -7.70
CA GLY A 146 10.16 -10.53 -8.31
C GLY A 146 10.19 -10.48 -9.83
N THR A 147 9.31 -9.66 -10.44
CA THR A 147 9.32 -9.40 -11.89
C THR A 147 10.52 -8.50 -12.28
N LEU A 148 10.84 -7.51 -11.43
CA LEU A 148 11.94 -6.57 -11.62
C LEU A 148 13.34 -7.18 -11.51
N ASN A 149 13.52 -8.35 -10.88
CA ASN A 149 14.84 -8.98 -10.83
C ASN A 149 15.25 -9.62 -12.17
N VAL A 150 14.30 -9.82 -13.08
CA VAL A 150 14.54 -10.37 -14.42
C VAL A 150 14.83 -9.27 -15.45
N HIS A 151 14.30 -8.07 -15.24
CA HIS A 151 14.38 -6.93 -16.16
C HIS A 151 14.78 -5.66 -15.43
N LYS A 152 15.54 -4.74 -16.06
CA LYS A 152 15.89 -3.48 -15.38
C LYS A 152 14.64 -2.69 -15.02
N SER A 153 14.43 -2.36 -13.76
CA SER A 153 13.12 -1.89 -13.34
C SER A 153 13.16 -1.01 -12.09
N LYS A 154 12.11 -0.22 -11.87
CA LYS A 154 11.99 0.73 -10.75
C LYS A 154 10.56 0.76 -10.20
N ILE A 155 10.45 0.80 -8.87
CA ILE A 155 9.22 1.23 -8.19
C ILE A 155 9.35 2.73 -7.95
N CYS A 156 8.44 3.52 -8.51
CA CYS A 156 8.35 4.95 -8.28
C CYS A 156 7.23 5.20 -7.28
N LYS A 157 7.58 5.43 -6.00
CA LYS A 157 6.62 5.75 -4.95
C LYS A 157 6.28 7.26 -4.99
N ILE A 158 5.20 7.67 -4.31
CA ILE A 158 4.81 9.09 -4.20
C ILE A 158 5.95 10.02 -3.77
N LYS A 159 6.88 9.53 -2.93
CA LYS A 159 8.08 10.28 -2.53
C LYS A 159 9.02 10.54 -3.71
N ASP A 160 9.30 9.52 -4.53
CA ASP A 160 10.22 9.66 -5.68
C ASP A 160 9.64 10.63 -6.71
N ILE A 161 8.33 10.53 -6.94
CA ILE A 161 7.58 11.42 -7.84
C ILE A 161 7.62 12.87 -7.32
N HIS A 162 7.31 13.07 -6.03
CA HIS A 162 7.36 14.38 -5.40
C HIS A 162 8.78 14.97 -5.44
N ASP A 163 9.79 14.17 -5.14
CA ASP A 163 11.18 14.61 -5.11
C ASP A 163 11.64 15.07 -6.50
N PHE A 164 11.28 14.34 -7.56
CA PHE A 164 11.51 14.74 -8.95
C PHE A 164 10.92 16.13 -9.24
N PHE A 165 9.63 16.32 -8.98
CA PHE A 165 8.96 17.60 -9.24
C PHE A 165 9.40 18.72 -8.31
N SER A 166 10.05 18.41 -7.19
CA SER A 166 10.59 19.38 -6.23
C SER A 166 12.02 19.80 -6.55
N GLN A 167 12.71 19.14 -7.48
CA GLN A 167 14.07 19.52 -7.86
C GLN A 167 14.10 20.95 -8.43
N LYS A 168 15.06 21.77 -7.99
CA LYS A 168 15.14 23.20 -8.35
C LYS A 168 15.20 23.43 -9.87
N ASN A 169 15.96 22.60 -10.58
CA ASN A 169 16.06 22.61 -12.04
C ASN A 169 14.73 22.24 -12.72
N VAL A 170 14.02 21.23 -12.22
CA VAL A 170 12.69 20.83 -12.74
C VAL A 170 11.67 21.94 -12.51
N LEU A 171 11.57 22.47 -11.29
CA LEU A 171 10.67 23.58 -10.94
C LEU A 171 10.91 24.84 -11.79
N ASN A 172 12.17 25.18 -12.04
CA ASN A 172 12.50 26.31 -12.89
C ASN A 172 12.03 26.10 -14.33
N LEU A 173 12.20 24.89 -14.89
CA LEU A 173 11.71 24.57 -16.23
C LEU A 173 10.18 24.60 -16.30
N ILE A 174 9.49 24.08 -15.28
CA ILE A 174 8.01 24.11 -15.20
C ILE A 174 7.51 25.54 -15.25
N ARG A 175 8.09 26.44 -14.45
CA ARG A 175 7.70 27.87 -14.41
C ARG A 175 7.87 28.58 -15.75
N ILE A 176 8.91 28.24 -16.50
CA ILE A 176 9.21 28.86 -17.80
C ILE A 176 8.39 28.22 -18.93
N CYS A 177 7.97 26.96 -18.78
CA CYS A 177 7.18 26.28 -19.80
C CYS A 177 5.72 26.74 -19.88
N HIS A 178 5.22 27.44 -18.85
CA HIS A 178 3.85 27.98 -18.75
C HIS A 178 2.77 26.95 -19.07
N SER A 179 2.97 25.70 -18.62
CA SER A 179 2.05 24.60 -18.90
C SER A 179 1.15 24.37 -17.70
N GLU A 180 -0.07 24.91 -17.74
CA GLU A 180 -1.05 24.82 -16.64
C GLU A 180 -1.26 23.37 -16.18
N ILE A 181 -1.42 22.42 -17.11
CA ILE A 181 -1.60 21.00 -16.76
C ILE A 181 -0.41 20.41 -15.99
N LEU A 182 0.82 20.92 -16.21
CA LEU A 182 2.01 20.45 -15.49
C LEU A 182 2.06 21.07 -14.09
N GLU A 183 1.71 22.35 -13.97
CA GLU A 183 1.60 23.03 -12.68
C GLU A 183 0.52 22.39 -11.80
N ASP A 184 -0.64 22.09 -12.40
CA ASP A 184 -1.76 21.41 -11.76
C ASP A 184 -1.37 20.03 -11.24
N TYR A 185 -0.61 19.26 -12.03
CA TYR A 185 -0.14 17.93 -11.63
C TYR A 185 0.85 18.02 -10.46
N VAL A 186 1.80 18.96 -10.53
CA VAL A 186 2.78 19.20 -9.46
C VAL A 186 2.09 19.59 -8.16
N GLU A 187 1.06 20.44 -8.22
CA GLU A 187 0.23 20.80 -7.05
C GLU A 187 -0.48 19.57 -6.49
N SER A 188 -1.05 18.71 -7.36
CA SER A 188 -1.72 17.46 -6.96
C SER A 188 -0.76 16.50 -6.26
N ILE A 189 0.39 16.21 -6.86
CA ILE A 189 1.42 15.35 -6.27
C ILE A 189 1.90 15.90 -4.93
N LYS A 190 2.11 17.20 -4.82
CA LYS A 190 2.48 17.83 -3.55
C LYS A 190 1.40 17.67 -2.48
N SER A 191 0.13 17.82 -2.85
CA SER A 191 -1.00 17.60 -1.94
C SER A 191 -1.06 16.15 -1.46
N GLN A 192 -0.94 15.18 -2.39
CA GLN A 192 -0.93 13.76 -2.09
C GLN A 192 0.27 13.37 -1.20
N TYR A 193 1.46 13.86 -1.51
CA TYR A 193 2.66 13.66 -0.69
C TYR A 193 2.45 14.18 0.74
N ASN A 194 1.96 15.42 0.89
CA ASN A 194 1.72 15.99 2.21
C ASN A 194 0.65 15.24 3.00
N SER A 195 -0.41 14.76 2.33
CA SER A 195 -1.43 13.91 2.95
C SER A 195 -0.82 12.59 3.42
N TYR A 196 -0.07 11.91 2.53
CA TYR A 196 0.57 10.64 2.84
C TYR A 196 1.64 10.74 3.92
N TYR A 197 2.35 11.87 4.01
CA TYR A 197 3.40 12.10 5.00
C TYR A 197 2.96 12.90 6.23
N SER A 198 1.67 13.21 6.37
CA SER A 198 1.16 13.96 7.53
C SER A 198 1.46 13.23 8.84
N ASP A 199 1.58 13.99 9.93
CA ASP A 199 1.63 13.51 11.31
C ASP A 199 0.23 13.23 11.89
N LYS A 200 -0.82 13.60 11.15
CA LYS A 200 -2.22 13.44 11.55
C LYS A 200 -3.01 12.76 10.46
N VAL A 201 -4.06 12.06 10.86
CA VAL A 201 -5.05 11.49 9.95
C VAL A 201 -6.43 12.02 10.27
N ASN A 202 -7.17 12.40 9.22
CA ASN A 202 -8.55 12.79 9.38
C ASN A 202 -9.39 11.56 9.66
N ARG A 203 -10.10 11.58 10.78
CA ARG A 203 -10.95 10.48 11.24
C ARG A 203 -12.05 10.13 10.22
N TRP A 204 -12.50 11.05 9.39
CA TRP A 204 -13.56 10.81 8.42
C TRP A 204 -13.02 10.34 7.06
N ASP A 205 -11.71 10.34 6.88
CA ASP A 205 -11.04 10.00 5.63
C ASP A 205 -10.41 8.61 5.70
N SER A 206 -11.27 7.60 5.71
CA SER A 206 -10.89 6.18 5.70
C SER A 206 -10.25 5.73 4.38
N LYS A 207 -10.38 6.53 3.31
CA LYS A 207 -9.75 6.29 2.01
C LYS A 207 -8.36 6.92 1.91
N ASN A 208 -7.89 7.55 2.97
CA ASN A 208 -6.59 8.20 2.95
C ASN A 208 -5.46 7.16 2.85
N ILE A 209 -4.65 7.27 1.81
CA ILE A 209 -3.47 6.41 1.56
C ILE A 209 -2.48 6.37 2.71
N ILE A 210 -2.50 7.37 3.60
CA ILE A 210 -1.68 7.42 4.83
C ILE A 210 -1.85 6.18 5.69
N TRP A 211 -3.04 5.58 5.67
CA TRP A 211 -3.37 4.41 6.46
C TRP A 211 -2.42 3.26 6.16
N GLY A 212 -2.20 2.92 4.88
CA GLY A 212 -1.25 1.87 4.48
C GLY A 212 0.13 2.04 5.14
N ARG A 213 0.65 3.28 5.15
CA ARG A 213 1.93 3.60 5.82
C ARG A 213 1.86 3.40 7.33
N ILE A 214 0.82 3.90 8.00
CA ILE A 214 0.66 3.75 9.45
C ILE A 214 0.71 2.28 9.84
N PHE A 215 0.07 1.40 9.06
CA PHE A 215 0.08 -0.03 9.34
C PHE A 215 1.43 -0.67 9.06
N GLU A 216 2.09 -0.38 7.95
CA GLU A 216 3.44 -0.90 7.70
C GLU A 216 4.43 -0.49 8.79
N ASP A 217 4.41 0.78 9.20
CA ASP A 217 5.26 1.30 10.27
C ASP A 217 4.96 0.57 11.59
N HIS A 218 3.68 0.37 11.90
CA HIS A 218 3.27 -0.42 13.06
C HIS A 218 3.78 -1.87 12.98
N ILE A 219 3.55 -2.57 11.87
CA ILE A 219 3.94 -3.98 11.70
C ILE A 219 5.45 -4.14 11.84
N LYS A 220 6.24 -3.23 11.25
CA LYS A 220 7.71 -3.24 11.36
C LYS A 220 8.20 -3.05 12.79
N GLN A 221 7.51 -2.21 13.58
CA GLN A 221 7.86 -1.98 14.97
C GLN A 221 7.37 -3.14 15.87
N ALA A 222 6.08 -3.47 15.80
CA ALA A 222 5.45 -4.51 16.58
C ALA A 222 6.04 -5.90 16.29
N GLY A 223 6.49 -6.18 15.07
CA GLY A 223 7.20 -7.41 14.74
C GLY A 223 8.54 -7.58 15.45
N LYS A 224 9.17 -6.48 15.90
CA LYS A 224 10.38 -6.52 16.75
C LYS A 224 10.02 -6.74 18.21
N ASP A 225 8.99 -6.04 18.68
CA ASP A 225 8.56 -6.05 20.08
C ASP A 225 7.85 -7.37 20.44
N PHE A 226 7.14 -7.96 19.47
CA PHE A 226 6.33 -9.18 19.63
C PHE A 226 6.66 -10.22 18.54
N PRO A 227 7.85 -10.85 18.57
CA PRO A 227 8.32 -11.75 17.52
C PRO A 227 7.49 -13.05 17.37
N GLY A 228 6.69 -13.39 18.38
CA GLY A 228 5.75 -14.51 18.36
C GLY A 228 4.45 -14.21 17.60
N LEU A 229 4.20 -12.94 17.26
CA LEU A 229 3.04 -12.52 16.49
C LEU A 229 3.35 -12.48 14.99
N LEU A 230 2.32 -12.77 14.22
CA LEU A 230 2.22 -12.61 12.79
C LEU A 230 1.16 -11.55 12.52
N PHE A 231 1.50 -10.60 11.67
CA PHE A 231 0.61 -9.54 11.22
C PHE A 231 0.22 -9.84 9.78
N ALA A 232 -1.07 -9.84 9.51
CA ALA A 232 -1.62 -10.11 8.21
C ALA A 232 -2.73 -9.11 7.90
N ASN A 233 -2.70 -8.60 6.67
CA ASN A 233 -3.74 -7.78 6.07
C ASN A 233 -3.89 -6.35 6.63
N LEU A 234 -4.23 -5.47 5.69
CA LEU A 234 -5.01 -4.29 5.91
C LEU A 234 -6.15 -4.34 4.90
N ALA A 235 -7.36 -4.64 5.36
CA ALA A 235 -8.53 -4.61 4.48
C ALA A 235 -9.29 -3.30 4.68
N PHE A 236 -9.44 -2.52 3.60
CA PHE A 236 -10.35 -1.38 3.57
C PHE A 236 -11.70 -1.83 3.04
N TYR A 237 -12.75 -1.80 3.87
CA TYR A 237 -14.09 -2.16 3.43
C TYR A 237 -14.93 -0.92 3.15
N GLN A 238 -15.11 -0.60 1.85
CA GLN A 238 -16.04 0.42 1.35
C GLN A 238 -15.92 1.82 2.01
N GLY A 239 -14.76 2.15 2.58
CA GLY A 239 -14.54 3.40 3.31
C GLY A 239 -15.28 3.49 4.66
N GLN A 240 -15.73 2.39 5.24
CA GLN A 240 -16.44 2.39 6.53
C GLN A 240 -15.55 2.01 7.72
N TYR A 241 -14.57 1.12 7.49
CA TYR A 241 -13.61 0.69 8.50
C TYR A 241 -12.38 0.08 7.83
N TRP A 242 -11.30 -0.03 8.60
CA TRP A 242 -10.14 -0.84 8.27
C TRP A 242 -10.04 -2.02 9.25
N GLU A 243 -9.37 -3.09 8.82
CA GLU A 243 -9.11 -4.29 9.63
C GLU A 243 -7.63 -4.67 9.57
N ILE A 244 -7.03 -4.91 10.73
CA ILE A 244 -5.72 -5.59 10.86
C ILE A 244 -5.96 -6.96 11.46
N TYR A 245 -5.40 -8.02 10.87
CA TYR A 245 -5.38 -9.32 11.50
C TYR A 245 -4.02 -9.58 12.16
N VAL A 246 -4.06 -9.95 13.44
CA VAL A 246 -2.88 -10.31 14.24
C VAL A 246 -3.12 -11.70 14.78
N THR A 247 -2.16 -12.58 14.61
CA THR A 247 -2.25 -13.97 15.06
C THR A 247 -0.89 -14.49 15.51
N ARG A 248 -0.84 -15.74 15.97
CA ARG A 248 0.40 -16.41 16.32
C ARG A 248 1.18 -16.77 15.07
N ARG A 249 2.51 -16.57 15.11
CA ARG A 249 3.40 -17.11 14.08
C ARG A 249 3.51 -18.63 14.23
N ILE A 250 3.13 -19.36 13.18
CA ILE A 250 3.25 -20.83 13.13
C ILE A 250 4.67 -21.22 12.70
N PRO A 251 5.38 -22.11 13.42
CA PRO A 251 6.69 -22.61 12.99
C PRO A 251 6.61 -23.39 11.67
N GLU A 252 7.58 -23.18 10.77
CA GLU A 252 7.65 -23.84 9.45
C GLU A 252 7.57 -25.38 9.53
N ASN A 253 8.01 -25.97 10.64
CA ASN A 253 8.05 -27.41 10.86
C ASN A 253 6.69 -28.05 11.20
N GLN A 254 5.64 -27.25 11.45
CA GLN A 254 4.26 -27.74 11.65
C GLN A 254 3.44 -27.69 10.35
N ASN A 255 4.03 -27.25 9.22
CA ASN A 255 3.39 -27.22 7.90
C ASN A 255 3.39 -28.58 7.17
N SER A 256 3.57 -29.70 7.87
CA SER A 256 3.62 -31.02 7.23
C SER A 256 2.24 -31.45 6.72
N GLU A 257 2.07 -31.37 5.40
CA GLU A 257 1.30 -32.30 4.55
C GLU A 257 -0.11 -32.74 5.00
N SER A 258 -0.96 -31.83 5.47
CA SER A 258 -2.40 -32.14 5.55
C SER A 258 -3.25 -31.16 4.77
N ASN A 259 -3.66 -31.62 3.58
CA ASN A 259 -4.79 -31.15 2.79
C ASN A 259 -4.74 -29.71 2.28
N ARG A 260 -4.17 -29.56 1.07
CA ARG A 260 -4.44 -28.48 0.10
C ARG A 260 -5.94 -28.22 -0.18
N SER A 261 -6.85 -29.01 0.40
CA SER A 261 -8.28 -28.94 0.19
C SER A 261 -9.08 -28.30 1.34
N ASN A 262 -8.46 -27.81 2.43
CA ASN A 262 -9.10 -26.96 3.45
C ASN A 262 -8.05 -26.23 4.32
N ASN A 263 -7.47 -25.12 3.83
CA ASN A 263 -6.49 -24.27 4.54
C ASN A 263 -7.12 -23.44 5.69
N LEU A 264 -8.10 -24.00 6.40
CA LEU A 264 -8.78 -23.33 7.51
C LEU A 264 -7.80 -23.07 8.65
N PHE A 265 -7.58 -21.80 8.93
CA PHE A 265 -6.67 -21.35 9.98
C PHE A 265 -7.39 -21.40 11.33
N THR A 266 -6.83 -22.16 12.27
CA THR A 266 -7.48 -22.48 13.56
C THR A 266 -6.97 -21.68 14.74
N GLU A 267 -5.88 -20.91 14.60
CA GLU A 267 -5.35 -20.10 15.71
C GLU A 267 -6.23 -18.86 15.97
N PRO A 268 -6.19 -18.28 17.19
CA PRO A 268 -6.86 -17.03 17.46
C PRO A 268 -6.40 -15.89 16.55
N ILE A 269 -7.35 -15.10 16.04
CA ILE A 269 -7.08 -13.91 15.22
C ILE A 269 -7.64 -12.68 15.92
N LEU A 270 -6.75 -11.82 16.41
CA LEU A 270 -7.12 -10.46 16.75
C LEU A 270 -7.43 -9.70 15.45
N ASN A 271 -8.68 -9.30 15.26
CA ASN A 271 -9.07 -8.40 14.18
C ASN A 271 -9.25 -7.00 14.79
N ILE A 272 -8.24 -6.17 14.64
CA ILE A 272 -8.37 -4.75 14.95
C ILE A 272 -9.22 -4.13 13.85
N ARG A 273 -10.53 -4.24 13.98
CA ARG A 273 -11.49 -3.48 13.19
C ARG A 273 -11.73 -2.17 13.90
N SER A 274 -11.41 -1.07 13.26
CA SER A 274 -11.67 0.25 13.82
C SER A 274 -12.97 0.84 13.30
N ASP A 275 -13.90 1.04 14.24
CA ASP A 275 -15.03 1.94 14.09
C ASP A 275 -14.77 3.31 14.74
N LEU A 276 -13.48 3.69 14.96
CA LEU A 276 -13.08 5.02 15.49
C LEU A 276 -13.89 6.17 14.85
N PHE A 277 -14.34 5.92 13.62
CA PHE A 277 -14.93 6.86 12.71
C PHE A 277 -16.44 6.72 12.58
N ALA A 278 -17.03 5.57 12.96
CA ALA A 278 -18.48 5.35 12.87
C ALA A 278 -19.21 5.68 14.19
N LEU A 279 -18.55 5.56 15.34
CA LEU A 279 -19.17 5.75 16.66
C LEU A 279 -18.44 6.82 17.51
N LYS A 280 -19.12 7.26 18.58
CA LYS A 280 -18.54 8.14 19.61
C LYS A 280 -17.50 7.45 20.49
N THR A 281 -17.37 6.13 20.40
CA THR A 281 -16.45 5.34 21.22
C THR A 281 -15.84 4.25 20.34
N PRO A 282 -14.53 4.29 20.09
CA PRO A 282 -13.87 3.28 19.27
C PRO A 282 -13.86 1.93 19.98
N ILE A 283 -14.03 0.88 19.19
CA ILE A 283 -14.22 -0.51 19.61
C ILE A 283 -13.19 -1.38 18.88
N ILE A 284 -12.59 -2.33 19.62
CA ILE A 284 -11.73 -3.37 19.06
C ILE A 284 -12.43 -4.73 19.19
N HIS A 285 -12.26 -5.58 18.17
CA HIS A 285 -12.91 -6.88 18.06
C HIS A 285 -11.88 -8.04 18.07
N PHE A 286 -12.29 -9.24 18.46
CA PHE A 286 -11.47 -10.45 18.46
C PHE A 286 -12.22 -11.55 17.71
N PHE A 287 -11.57 -12.29 16.81
CA PHE A 287 -12.22 -13.35 16.04
C PHE A 287 -11.39 -14.63 15.94
N HIS A 288 -12.07 -15.70 15.60
CA HIS A 288 -11.55 -17.07 15.48
C HIS A 288 -11.09 -17.71 16.80
N LEU A 289 -11.81 -18.74 17.20
CA LEU A 289 -11.36 -19.80 18.09
C LEU A 289 -11.92 -21.08 17.47
N PRO A 290 -11.16 -22.17 17.39
CA PRO A 290 -11.68 -23.42 16.89
C PRO A 290 -12.90 -23.84 17.72
N LYS A 291 -13.93 -24.42 17.06
CA LYS A 291 -15.21 -24.82 17.69
C LYS A 291 -15.04 -25.68 18.95
N GLU A 292 -13.91 -26.36 19.06
CA GLU A 292 -13.55 -27.31 20.11
C GLU A 292 -12.95 -26.62 21.36
N GLU A 293 -12.54 -25.35 21.29
CA GLU A 293 -11.90 -24.63 22.40
C GLU A 293 -12.87 -23.77 23.25
N LYS A 294 -14.19 -23.97 23.13
CA LYS A 294 -15.19 -23.26 23.95
C LYS A 294 -14.98 -23.39 25.47
N GLU A 295 -14.23 -24.39 25.91
CA GLU A 295 -13.94 -24.67 27.33
C GLU A 295 -12.43 -24.71 27.65
N GLY A 296 -11.55 -24.23 26.76
CA GLY A 296 -10.09 -24.36 26.85
C GLY A 296 -9.33 -23.11 27.33
N LYS A 297 -8.02 -23.06 27.00
CA LYS A 297 -7.05 -21.98 27.36
C LYS A 297 -7.56 -20.57 27.02
N TYR A 298 -8.38 -20.46 25.98
CA TYR A 298 -8.91 -19.19 25.48
C TYR A 298 -10.39 -18.96 25.84
N LYS A 299 -10.94 -19.63 26.86
CA LYS A 299 -12.34 -19.44 27.31
C LYS A 299 -12.73 -17.97 27.57
N ASN A 300 -11.75 -17.13 27.88
CA ASN A 300 -11.93 -15.71 28.14
C ASN A 300 -12.04 -14.86 26.85
N LEU A 301 -11.60 -15.39 25.71
CA LEU A 301 -11.86 -14.85 24.37
C LEU A 301 -13.23 -15.39 23.92
N ARG A 302 -14.23 -14.53 23.73
CA ARG A 302 -15.63 -14.94 23.53
C ARG A 302 -16.03 -15.06 22.06
N PHE A 303 -16.83 -16.09 21.75
CA PHE A 303 -17.27 -16.48 20.40
C PHE A 303 -18.40 -15.64 19.82
N ASN A 304 -18.52 -15.64 18.49
CA ASN A 304 -19.43 -14.76 17.76
C ASN A 304 -20.88 -15.26 17.68
N SER A 305 -21.81 -14.32 17.90
CA SER A 305 -23.00 -14.20 17.05
C SER A 305 -23.38 -12.73 16.82
N LYS A 306 -23.07 -11.83 17.77
CA LYS A 306 -22.98 -10.36 17.61
C LYS A 306 -21.94 -9.84 18.62
N SER A 307 -20.82 -9.35 18.12
CA SER A 307 -19.59 -8.91 18.80
C SER A 307 -19.69 -8.32 20.22
N GLN A 308 -18.77 -8.71 21.10
CA GLN A 308 -18.36 -7.91 22.26
C GLN A 308 -17.33 -6.86 21.81
N SER A 309 -17.41 -5.70 22.42
CA SER A 309 -16.70 -4.48 22.04
C SER A 309 -15.89 -4.02 23.23
N TYR A 310 -14.60 -3.76 23.05
CA TYR A 310 -13.75 -3.22 24.11
C TYR A 310 -13.54 -1.72 23.88
N PRO A 311 -14.14 -0.84 24.72
CA PRO A 311 -13.87 0.59 24.64
C PRO A 311 -12.39 0.90 24.88
N LEU A 312 -11.84 1.92 24.22
CA LEU A 312 -10.44 2.34 24.42
C LEU A 312 -10.05 2.62 25.89
N LYS A 313 -11.01 3.00 26.75
CA LYS A 313 -10.80 3.19 28.20
C LYS A 313 -10.40 1.92 28.96
N CYS A 314 -10.43 0.78 28.29
CA CYS A 314 -10.09 -0.52 28.82
C CYS A 314 -8.64 -0.94 28.51
N PHE A 315 -7.77 0.00 28.15
CA PHE A 315 -6.34 -0.27 27.94
C PHE A 315 -5.55 0.55 28.96
N LYS A 316 -5.68 0.20 30.25
CA LYS A 316 -5.09 0.98 31.37
C LYS A 316 -3.56 1.04 31.39
N LYS A 317 -2.87 0.09 30.74
CA LYS A 317 -1.41 -0.05 30.80
C LYS A 317 -0.64 0.85 29.82
N SER A 318 -1.31 1.48 28.86
CA SER A 318 -0.64 2.04 27.67
C SER A 318 -0.54 3.57 27.61
N ASN A 319 -0.77 4.29 28.72
CA ASN A 319 -0.77 5.76 28.74
C ASN A 319 -1.63 6.40 27.62
N LEU A 320 -2.67 5.70 27.14
CA LEU A 320 -3.48 6.18 26.03
C LEU A 320 -4.30 7.40 26.43
N ASN A 321 -4.11 8.49 25.70
CA ASN A 321 -4.96 9.65 25.83
C ASN A 321 -6.23 9.49 24.99
N ILE A 322 -7.31 9.02 25.63
CA ILE A 322 -8.59 8.75 24.96
C ILE A 322 -9.17 10.02 24.30
N SER A 323 -8.88 11.22 24.83
CA SER A 323 -9.39 12.46 24.22
C SER A 323 -8.79 12.72 22.84
N SER A 324 -7.57 12.25 22.56
CA SER A 324 -6.92 12.41 21.25
C SER A 324 -7.73 11.77 20.11
N PHE A 325 -8.48 10.70 20.40
CA PHE A 325 -9.32 10.00 19.44
C PHE A 325 -10.71 10.62 19.23
N GLN A 326 -11.05 11.66 20.01
CA GLN A 326 -12.29 12.42 19.83
C GLN A 326 -12.14 13.57 18.82
N GLU A 327 -10.90 13.94 18.49
CA GLU A 327 -10.61 15.00 17.53
C GLU A 327 -10.90 14.56 16.08
N ASN A 328 -11.12 15.54 15.20
CA ASN A 328 -11.28 15.25 13.77
C ASN A 328 -9.95 14.82 13.12
N ASN A 329 -8.82 15.32 13.62
CA ASN A 329 -7.50 14.96 13.15
C ASN A 329 -6.75 14.32 14.30
N ILE A 330 -6.44 13.04 14.17
CA ILE A 330 -5.83 12.23 15.24
C ILE A 330 -4.34 12.14 14.94
N ASN A 331 -3.48 12.33 15.95
CA ASN A 331 -2.05 12.15 15.75
C ASN A 331 -1.73 10.68 15.48
N ILE A 332 -0.85 10.42 14.53
CA ILE A 332 -0.43 9.06 14.19
C ILE A 332 0.26 8.37 15.37
N GLU A 333 1.00 9.12 16.19
CA GLU A 333 1.63 8.59 17.39
C GLU A 333 0.61 7.97 18.36
N ASP A 334 -0.55 8.63 18.57
CA ASP A 334 -1.63 8.10 19.40
C ASP A 334 -2.17 6.78 18.82
N ILE A 335 -2.32 6.69 17.49
CA ILE A 335 -2.79 5.48 16.79
C ILE A 335 -1.78 4.34 16.94
N LEU A 336 -0.49 4.63 16.76
CA LEU A 336 0.58 3.62 16.90
C LEU A 336 0.68 3.11 18.35
N LEU A 337 0.54 3.99 19.34
CA LEU A 337 0.45 3.62 20.76
C LEU A 337 -0.74 2.69 21.02
N LEU A 338 -1.90 2.98 20.43
CA LEU A 338 -3.07 2.11 20.53
C LEU A 338 -2.79 0.73 19.95
N PHE A 339 -2.25 0.65 18.74
CA PHE A 339 -1.96 -0.65 18.12
C PHE A 339 -0.95 -1.45 18.94
N HIS A 340 0.09 -0.79 19.46
CA HIS A 340 1.08 -1.43 20.32
C HIS A 340 0.44 -1.99 21.60
N ALA A 341 -0.39 -1.21 22.29
CA ALA A 341 -1.11 -1.65 23.49
C ALA A 341 -2.00 -2.88 23.26
N VAL A 342 -2.67 -2.92 22.10
CA VAL A 342 -3.51 -4.05 21.72
C VAL A 342 -2.68 -5.30 21.46
N CYS A 343 -1.53 -5.16 20.79
CA CYS A 343 -0.62 -6.27 20.53
C CYS A 343 0.04 -6.79 21.82
N GLU A 344 0.36 -5.91 22.76
CA GLU A 344 0.90 -6.29 24.07
C GLU A 344 -0.04 -7.23 24.83
N GLU A 345 -1.30 -6.83 24.99
CA GLU A 345 -2.31 -7.66 25.65
C GLU A 345 -2.63 -8.95 24.88
N PHE A 346 -2.65 -8.90 23.54
CA PHE A 346 -2.85 -10.10 22.73
C PHE A 346 -1.68 -11.08 22.86
N ASN A 347 -0.44 -10.58 22.86
CA ASN A 347 0.76 -11.39 23.07
C ASN A 347 0.74 -12.05 24.47
N ARG A 348 0.36 -11.30 25.50
CA ARG A 348 0.20 -11.79 26.87
C ARG A 348 -0.75 -13.00 26.95
N LEU A 349 -1.92 -12.89 26.31
CA LEU A 349 -2.93 -13.94 26.33
C LEU A 349 -2.58 -15.14 25.43
N VAL A 350 -2.23 -14.89 24.17
CA VAL A 350 -2.10 -15.93 23.16
C VAL A 350 -0.73 -16.59 23.19
N ILE A 351 0.33 -15.78 23.34
CA ILE A 351 1.71 -16.27 23.29
C ILE A 351 2.18 -16.69 24.69
N MET A 352 2.03 -15.83 25.70
CA MET A 352 2.48 -16.15 27.06
C MET A 352 1.52 -17.08 27.80
N GLY A 353 0.26 -17.16 27.34
CA GLY A 353 -0.73 -18.09 27.88
C GLY A 353 -1.27 -17.68 29.23
N GLU A 354 -1.24 -16.39 29.55
CA GLU A 354 -1.83 -15.88 30.77
C GLU A 354 -3.36 -16.03 30.73
N GLU A 355 -3.93 -16.50 31.85
CA GLU A 355 -5.37 -16.78 31.92
C GLU A 355 -6.20 -15.58 32.37
N GLU A 356 -5.57 -14.50 32.82
CA GLU A 356 -6.31 -13.29 33.19
C GLU A 356 -6.91 -12.68 31.93
N PRO A 357 -8.23 -12.40 31.89
CA PRO A 357 -8.87 -11.76 30.75
C PRO A 357 -8.15 -10.45 30.40
N PHE A 358 -8.39 -9.87 29.21
CA PHE A 358 -7.96 -8.50 28.89
C PHE A 358 -8.18 -7.61 30.11
N GLU A 359 -7.11 -7.22 30.80
CA GLU A 359 -7.22 -6.44 32.02
C GLU A 359 -7.54 -5.03 31.60
N LEU A 360 -8.84 -4.73 31.63
CA LEU A 360 -9.46 -3.47 31.25
C LEU A 360 -8.91 -2.31 32.08
#